data_AF-A0A969C4K2-F1
#
_entry.id   AF-A0A969C4K2-F1
#
_cell.length_a   1.000
_cell.length_b   1.000
_cell.length_c   1.000
_cell.angle_alpha   90.00
_cell.angle_beta   90.00
_cell.angle_gamma   90.00
#
_symmetry.space_group_name_H-M   'P 1'
#
loop_
_entity.id
_entity.type
_entity.pdbx_description
1 polymer ?
#
loop_
_entity_poly.entity_id
_entity_poly.type
_entity_poly.pdbx_seq_one_letter_code
_entity_poly.pdbx_strand_id
1 'polypeptide(L)'
;MTLAINKGQNIVISGDVTSANPLTITGSEDTARLAAYEKFRQESLNRLVISIRNQIKILKERGLPENHPQIKELAKLEIENYDKHKDELIEFIKREMGTSLAVYATSIRWDGEKNLPFLNDLAKQFADAHPNLAITEKLLEKVKY
;
A
#
# COMPACT_ATOMS: atom_id res chain seq x y z
N MET A 1 -13.03 2.22 6.52
CA MET A 1 -12.54 3.23 5.55
C MET A 1 -11.56 4.13 6.28
N THR A 2 -10.40 4.40 5.70
CA THR A 2 -9.35 5.24 6.31
C THR A 2 -9.28 6.57 5.57
N LEU A 3 -9.15 7.68 6.31
CA LEU A 3 -9.10 9.03 5.75
C LEU A 3 -7.71 9.63 5.94
N ALA A 4 -7.25 10.37 4.94
CA ALA A 4 -6.07 11.22 5.02
C ALA A 4 -6.54 12.65 4.77
N ILE A 5 -6.55 13.49 5.80
CA ILE A 5 -7.23 14.80 5.77
C ILE A 5 -6.21 15.87 6.13
N ASN A 6 -6.00 16.83 5.23
CA ASN A 6 -5.12 17.96 5.48
C ASN A 6 -5.88 19.21 5.92
N LYS A 7 -5.19 20.12 6.61
CA LYS A 7 -5.72 21.41 7.05
C LYS A 7 -6.22 22.20 5.83
N GLY A 8 -7.45 22.71 5.92
CA GLY A 8 -8.07 23.51 4.87
C GLY A 8 -8.85 22.72 3.81
N GLN A 9 -8.89 21.38 3.89
CA GLN A 9 -9.75 20.58 3.02
C GLN A 9 -11.21 20.62 3.49
N ASN A 10 -12.13 20.87 2.56
CA ASN A 10 -13.58 20.85 2.80
C ASN A 10 -14.11 19.46 2.47
N ILE A 11 -14.45 18.68 3.51
CA ILE A 11 -14.84 17.28 3.35
C ILE A 11 -16.35 17.16 3.38
N VAL A 12 -16.89 16.47 2.38
CA VAL A 12 -18.28 16.05 2.37
C VAL A 12 -18.31 14.55 2.61
N ILE A 13 -19.02 14.14 3.65
CA ILE A 13 -19.32 12.75 3.95
C ILE A 13 -20.82 12.55 3.72
N SER A 14 -21.18 11.66 2.80
CA SER A 14 -22.56 11.36 2.44
C SER A 14 -22.83 9.86 2.44
N GLY A 15 -24.03 9.47 2.87
CA GLY A 15 -24.46 8.07 2.96
C GLY A 15 -25.07 7.76 4.31
N ASP A 16 -25.61 6.55 4.44
CA ASP A 16 -26.26 6.09 5.66
C ASP A 16 -25.62 4.77 6.08
N VAL A 17 -25.07 4.77 7.30
CA VAL A 17 -24.36 3.64 7.93
C VAL A 17 -25.25 2.40 8.05
N THR A 18 -26.57 2.58 8.01
CA THR A 18 -27.58 1.53 8.20
C THR A 18 -28.21 1.02 6.90
N SER A 19 -27.90 1.63 5.76
CA SER A 19 -28.47 1.26 4.47
C SER A 19 -27.45 0.57 3.55
N ALA A 20 -27.93 -0.07 2.48
CA ALA A 20 -27.07 -0.61 1.42
C ALA A 20 -26.27 0.46 0.66
N ASN A 21 -26.42 1.75 0.97
CA ASN A 21 -25.63 2.82 0.37
C ASN A 21 -24.30 3.01 1.12
N PRO A 22 -23.16 2.70 0.49
CA PRO A 22 -21.86 2.88 1.12
C PRO A 22 -21.58 4.36 1.40
N LEU A 23 -20.88 4.64 2.50
CA LEU A 23 -20.36 5.96 2.82
C LEU A 23 -19.46 6.45 1.69
N THR A 24 -19.76 7.64 1.17
CA THR A 24 -19.00 8.35 0.14
C THR A 24 -18.32 9.55 0.75
N ILE A 25 -17.03 9.74 0.42
CA ILE A 25 -16.24 10.86 0.92
C ILE A 25 -15.61 11.57 -0.27
N THR A 26 -15.84 12.88 -0.32
CA THR A 26 -15.31 13.76 -1.37
C THR A 26 -14.70 15.02 -0.76
N GLY A 27 -13.84 15.71 -1.50
CA GLY A 27 -13.25 16.98 -1.08
C GLY A 27 -11.91 16.88 -0.35
N SER A 28 -11.33 15.67 -0.27
CA SER A 28 -9.95 15.46 0.21
C SER A 28 -9.13 14.73 -0.87
N GLU A 29 -8.18 15.45 -1.47
CA GLU A 29 -7.25 14.87 -2.45
C GLU A 29 -6.35 13.81 -1.83
N ASP A 30 -5.92 14.02 -0.57
CA ASP A 30 -5.12 13.06 0.17
C ASP A 30 -5.87 11.74 0.40
N THR A 31 -7.17 11.84 0.74
CA THR A 31 -8.02 10.65 0.87
C THR A 31 -8.20 9.94 -0.47
N ALA A 32 -8.37 10.68 -1.57
CA ALA A 32 -8.47 10.09 -2.90
C ALA A 32 -7.18 9.35 -3.32
N ARG A 33 -6.01 9.94 -3.05
CA ARG A 33 -4.71 9.30 -3.30
C ARG A 33 -4.51 8.04 -2.46
N LEU A 34 -4.90 8.08 -1.18
CA LEU A 34 -4.85 6.89 -0.32
C LEU A 34 -5.77 5.78 -0.82
N ALA A 35 -6.99 6.12 -1.25
CA ALA A 35 -7.93 5.15 -1.81
C ALA A 35 -7.40 4.52 -3.11
N ALA A 36 -6.80 5.33 -3.99
CA ALA A 36 -6.17 4.85 -5.22
C ALA A 36 -5.02 3.88 -4.93
N TYR A 37 -4.16 4.20 -3.96
CA TYR A 37 -3.08 3.32 -3.52
C TYR A 37 -3.60 2.00 -2.95
N GLU A 38 -4.60 2.03 -2.06
CA GLU A 38 -5.14 0.81 -1.48
C GLU A 38 -5.84 -0.08 -2.52
N LYS A 39 -6.50 0.52 -3.52
CA LYS A 39 -7.05 -0.21 -4.67
C LYS A 39 -5.92 -0.88 -5.47
N PHE A 40 -4.91 -0.11 -5.88
CA PHE A 40 -3.76 -0.63 -6.61
C PHE A 40 -3.03 -1.73 -5.85
N ARG A 41 -2.85 -1.55 -4.53
CA ARG A 41 -2.22 -2.55 -3.65
C ARG A 41 -2.98 -3.87 -3.67
N GLN A 42 -4.30 -3.84 -3.56
CA GLN A 42 -5.13 -5.03 -3.59
C GLN A 42 -5.06 -5.72 -4.96
N GLU A 43 -5.15 -4.96 -6.05
CA GLU A 43 -5.05 -5.49 -7.42
C GLU A 43 -3.69 -6.14 -7.69
N SER A 44 -2.60 -5.47 -7.30
CA SER A 44 -1.23 -5.99 -7.43
C SER A 44 -1.05 -7.28 -6.61
N LEU A 45 -1.46 -7.30 -5.34
CA LEU A 45 -1.36 -8.48 -4.47
C LEU A 45 -2.21 -9.65 -5.02
N ASN A 46 -3.42 -9.35 -5.50
CA ASN A 46 -4.31 -10.35 -6.10
C ASN A 46 -3.66 -11.00 -7.32
N ARG A 47 -3.14 -10.19 -8.23
CA ARG A 47 -2.53 -10.62 -9.48
C ARG A 47 -1.23 -11.40 -9.26
N LEU A 48 -0.35 -10.94 -8.37
CA LEU A 48 1.00 -11.47 -8.22
C LEU A 48 1.10 -12.61 -7.21
N VAL A 49 0.35 -12.55 -6.11
CA VAL A 49 0.55 -13.45 -4.95
C VAL A 49 -0.65 -14.36 -4.73
N ILE A 50 -1.85 -13.80 -4.61
CA ILE A 50 -3.05 -14.60 -4.28
C ILE A 50 -3.39 -15.57 -5.42
N SER A 51 -3.19 -15.16 -6.67
CA SER A 51 -3.34 -16.04 -7.83
C SER A 51 -2.46 -17.30 -7.73
N ILE A 52 -1.21 -17.16 -7.27
CA ILE A 52 -0.25 -18.26 -7.10
C ILE A 52 -0.64 -19.14 -5.90
N ARG A 53 -1.03 -18.52 -4.77
CA ARG A 53 -1.54 -19.26 -3.59
C ARG A 53 -2.74 -20.12 -3.95
N ASN A 54 -3.65 -19.61 -4.78
CA ASN A 54 -4.80 -20.36 -5.24
C ASN A 54 -4.40 -21.55 -6.12
N GLN A 55 -3.40 -21.39 -7.00
CA GLN A 55 -2.87 -22.51 -7.78
C GLN A 55 -2.25 -23.59 -6.89
N ILE A 56 -1.42 -23.21 -5.91
CA ILE A 56 -0.84 -24.15 -4.94
C ILE A 56 -1.96 -24.88 -4.18
N LYS A 57 -2.98 -24.16 -3.72
CA LYS A 57 -4.13 -24.73 -3.02
C LYS A 57 -4.84 -25.78 -3.88
N ILE A 58 -5.13 -25.47 -5.14
CA ILE A 58 -5.77 -26.41 -6.08
C ILE A 58 -4.92 -27.68 -6.27
N LEU A 59 -3.59 -27.55 -6.38
CA LEU A 59 -2.69 -28.71 -6.50
C LEU A 59 -2.69 -29.57 -5.23
N LYS A 60 -2.68 -28.96 -4.05
CA LYS A 60 -2.77 -29.66 -2.76
C LYS A 60 -4.12 -30.38 -2.62
N GLU A 61 -5.22 -29.75 -3.01
CA GLU A 61 -6.57 -30.35 -3.01
C GLU A 61 -6.68 -31.55 -3.98
N ARG A 62 -5.88 -31.56 -5.05
CA ARG A 62 -5.75 -32.70 -5.98
C ARG A 62 -4.88 -33.85 -5.43
N GLY A 63 -4.38 -33.73 -4.20
CA GLY A 63 -3.58 -34.77 -3.53
C GLY A 63 -2.09 -34.73 -3.84
N LEU A 64 -1.57 -33.66 -4.46
CA LEU A 64 -0.12 -33.53 -4.65
C LEU A 64 0.57 -33.29 -3.30
N PRO A 65 1.66 -34.02 -3.00
CA PRO A 65 2.41 -33.81 -1.77
C PRO A 65 3.13 -32.47 -1.80
N GLU A 66 3.36 -31.86 -0.64
CA GLU A 66 3.96 -30.52 -0.54
C GLU A 66 5.36 -30.40 -1.15
N ASN A 67 6.11 -31.50 -1.19
CA ASN A 67 7.43 -31.57 -1.81
C ASN A 67 7.40 -31.73 -3.34
N HIS A 68 6.21 -31.80 -3.96
CA HIS A 68 6.06 -31.97 -5.39
C HIS A 68 6.74 -30.81 -6.15
N PRO A 69 7.51 -31.09 -7.23
CA PRO A 69 8.28 -30.07 -7.94
C PRO A 69 7.44 -28.85 -8.35
N GLN A 70 6.22 -29.06 -8.85
CA GLN A 70 5.32 -27.96 -9.23
C GLN A 70 4.92 -27.06 -8.04
N ILE A 71 4.71 -27.62 -6.85
CA ILE A 71 4.37 -26.83 -5.66
C ILE A 71 5.60 -26.02 -5.21
N LYS A 72 6.80 -26.60 -5.28
CA LYS A 72 8.05 -25.89 -4.97
C LYS A 72 8.32 -24.73 -5.92
N GLU A 73 8.14 -24.94 -7.22
CA GLU A 73 8.29 -23.88 -8.23
C GLU A 73 7.28 -22.75 -8.01
N LEU A 74 6.01 -23.08 -7.74
CA LEU A 74 5.01 -22.06 -7.42
C LEU A 74 5.32 -21.32 -6.11
N ALA A 75 5.83 -22.01 -5.08
CA ALA A 75 6.22 -21.38 -3.82
C ALA A 75 7.40 -20.42 -4.01
N LYS A 76 8.39 -20.79 -4.84
CA LYS A 76 9.49 -19.89 -5.22
C LYS A 76 8.96 -18.67 -5.98
N LEU A 77 8.07 -18.89 -6.95
CA LEU A 77 7.44 -17.83 -7.71
C LEU A 77 6.61 -16.88 -6.83
N GLU A 78 5.94 -17.39 -5.79
CA GLU A 78 5.21 -16.57 -4.82
C GLU A 78 6.14 -15.57 -4.12
N ILE A 79 7.31 -16.02 -3.68
CA ILE A 79 8.31 -15.17 -3.01
C ILE A 79 8.79 -14.08 -3.96
N GLU A 80 9.21 -14.46 -5.18
CA GLU A 80 9.66 -13.51 -6.20
C GLU A 80 8.57 -12.49 -6.57
N ASN A 81 7.31 -12.93 -6.64
CA ASN A 81 6.18 -12.06 -6.94
C ASN A 81 5.81 -11.15 -5.77
N TYR A 82 6.03 -11.57 -4.54
CA TYR A 82 5.83 -10.70 -3.38
C TYR A 82 6.85 -9.56 -3.35
N ASP A 83 8.10 -9.81 -3.73
CA ASP A 83 9.10 -8.74 -3.87
C ASP A 83 8.74 -7.79 -5.02
N LYS A 84 8.29 -8.30 -6.17
CA LYS A 84 7.74 -7.46 -7.26
C LYS A 84 6.55 -6.63 -6.80
N HIS A 85 5.66 -7.20 -5.98
CA HIS A 85 4.53 -6.47 -5.42
C HIS A 85 5.01 -5.27 -4.59
N LYS A 86 5.99 -5.45 -3.71
CA LYS A 86 6.58 -4.34 -2.93
C LYS A 86 7.16 -3.26 -3.84
N ASP A 87 7.88 -3.65 -4.91
CA ASP A 87 8.43 -2.70 -5.88
C ASP A 87 7.34 -1.90 -6.58
N GLU A 88 6.25 -2.55 -7.00
CA GLU A 88 5.10 -1.86 -7.60
C GLU A 88 4.47 -0.84 -6.64
N LEU A 89 4.40 -1.14 -5.34
CA LEU A 89 3.90 -0.17 -4.35
C LEU A 89 4.80 1.05 -4.22
N ILE A 90 6.12 0.86 -4.23
CA ILE A 90 7.08 1.98 -4.18
C ILE A 90 7.00 2.81 -5.47
N GLU A 91 6.89 2.17 -6.63
CA GLU A 91 6.71 2.86 -7.90
C GLU A 91 5.41 3.67 -7.95
N PHE A 92 4.32 3.15 -7.38
CA PHE A 92 3.09 3.92 -7.23
C PHE A 92 3.31 5.17 -6.38
N ILE A 93 3.98 5.02 -5.23
CA ILE A 93 4.27 6.15 -4.32
C ILE A 93 5.11 7.21 -5.03
N LYS A 94 6.15 6.81 -5.77
CA LYS A 94 7.01 7.71 -6.56
C LYS A 94 6.22 8.57 -7.55
N ARG A 95 5.21 7.99 -8.19
CA ARG A 95 4.47 8.65 -9.28
C ARG A 95 3.30 9.49 -8.79
N GLU A 96 2.57 8.98 -7.80
CA GLU A 96 1.23 9.50 -7.50
C GLU A 96 1.12 10.23 -6.16
N MET A 97 2.05 9.98 -5.22
CA MET A 97 1.86 10.46 -3.83
C MET A 97 2.39 11.88 -3.60
N GLY A 98 3.56 12.23 -4.14
CA GLY A 98 4.23 13.48 -3.81
C GLY A 98 4.34 13.68 -2.29
N THR A 99 3.99 14.86 -1.79
CA THR A 99 3.96 15.18 -0.35
C THR A 99 2.57 14.98 0.29
N SER A 100 1.70 14.15 -0.29
CA SER A 100 0.36 13.88 0.26
C SER A 100 0.42 13.29 1.68
N LEU A 101 -0.56 13.64 2.54
CA LEU A 101 -0.70 13.00 3.86
C LEU A 101 -0.91 11.48 3.78
N ALA A 102 -1.33 10.97 2.63
CA ALA A 102 -1.42 9.54 2.34
C ALA A 102 -0.06 8.82 2.47
N VAL A 103 1.06 9.52 2.24
CA VAL A 103 2.43 8.97 2.37
C VAL A 103 2.62 8.29 3.72
N TYR A 104 2.17 8.92 4.82
CA TYR A 104 2.29 8.35 6.16
C TYR A 104 1.58 7.00 6.28
N ALA A 105 0.37 6.85 5.74
CA ALA A 105 -0.37 5.60 5.78
C ALA A 105 0.33 4.49 4.95
N THR A 106 0.97 4.86 3.84
CA THR A 106 1.75 3.89 3.04
C THR A 106 3.03 3.43 3.74
N SER A 107 3.58 4.27 4.63
CA SER A 107 4.86 4.05 5.29
C SER A 107 4.91 2.73 6.06
N ILE A 108 3.78 2.22 6.55
CA ILE A 108 3.66 0.91 7.23
C ILE A 108 4.31 -0.23 6.43
N ARG A 109 4.33 -0.12 5.09
CA ARG A 109 4.76 -1.17 4.17
C ARG A 109 6.10 -0.90 3.49
N TRP A 110 6.81 0.12 3.93
CA TRP A 110 8.13 0.43 3.40
C TRP A 110 9.13 -0.64 3.82
N ASP A 111 9.91 -1.08 2.83
CA ASP A 111 11.01 -2.02 3.01
C ASP A 111 12.33 -1.24 3.09
N GLY A 112 13.04 -1.40 4.21
CA GLY A 112 14.10 -0.50 4.67
C GLY A 112 15.40 -0.59 3.89
N GLU A 113 15.70 -1.68 3.18
CA GLU A 113 17.01 -1.84 2.55
C GLU A 113 17.03 -1.35 1.09
N LYS A 114 16.05 -1.76 0.28
CA LYS A 114 16.10 -1.57 -1.18
C LYS A 114 15.83 -0.13 -1.63
N ASN A 115 14.92 0.56 -0.93
CA ASN A 115 14.39 1.84 -1.38
C ASN A 115 14.70 3.00 -0.42
N LEU A 116 15.59 2.79 0.56
CA LEU A 116 15.89 3.77 1.61
C LEU A 116 16.26 5.16 1.08
N PRO A 117 17.11 5.31 0.04
CA PRO A 117 17.46 6.63 -0.45
C PRO A 117 16.24 7.43 -0.92
N PHE A 118 15.38 6.80 -1.71
CA PHE A 118 14.14 7.41 -2.18
C PHE A 118 13.19 7.74 -1.01
N LEU A 119 13.02 6.80 -0.08
CA LEU A 119 12.10 6.96 1.06
C LEU A 119 12.56 8.08 2.00
N ASN A 120 13.87 8.22 2.20
CA ASN A 120 14.46 9.28 3.00
C ASN A 120 14.22 10.65 2.34
N ASP A 121 14.46 10.77 1.04
CA ASP A 121 14.20 12.01 0.31
C ASP A 121 12.71 12.37 0.29
N LEU A 122 11.83 11.38 0.11
CA LEU A 122 10.39 11.56 0.21
C LEU A 122 9.97 12.05 1.61
N ALA A 123 10.54 11.47 2.67
CA ALA A 123 10.24 11.88 4.05
C ALA A 123 10.71 13.31 4.35
N LYS A 124 11.85 13.75 3.79
CA LYS A 124 12.31 15.14 3.89
C LYS A 124 11.40 16.10 3.14
N GLN A 125 11.05 15.80 1.89
CA GLN A 125 10.11 16.60 1.11
C GLN A 125 8.75 16.72 1.80
N PHE A 126 8.28 15.62 2.38
CA PHE A 126 7.06 15.61 3.20
C PHE A 126 7.20 16.53 4.42
N ALA A 127 8.35 16.50 5.10
CA ALA A 127 8.61 17.36 6.25
C ALA A 127 8.66 18.85 5.90
N ASP A 128 9.23 19.19 4.75
CA ASP A 128 9.25 20.58 4.25
C ASP A 128 7.82 21.07 3.96
N ALA A 129 6.96 20.21 3.41
CA ALA A 129 5.57 20.55 3.11
C ALA A 129 4.66 20.60 4.36
N HIS A 130 4.95 19.78 5.38
CA HIS A 130 4.12 19.62 6.58
C HIS A 130 4.93 19.69 7.88
N PRO A 131 5.65 20.80 8.16
CA PRO A 131 6.65 20.85 9.24
C PRO A 131 6.06 20.73 10.65
N ASN A 132 4.76 21.03 10.83
CA ASN A 132 4.12 21.13 12.14
C ASN A 132 3.18 19.95 12.46
N LEU A 133 3.28 18.83 11.75
CA LEU A 133 2.44 17.66 11.99
C LEU A 133 3.21 16.57 12.74
N ALA A 134 2.59 15.98 13.76
CA ALA A 134 3.18 14.86 14.50
C ALA A 134 3.50 13.63 13.62
N ILE A 135 2.77 13.45 12.51
CA ILE A 135 3.03 12.37 11.55
C ILE A 135 4.31 12.59 10.74
N THR A 136 4.78 13.85 10.62
CA THR A 136 6.04 14.19 9.96
C THR A 136 7.22 13.65 10.74
N GLU A 137 7.25 13.87 12.06
CA GLU A 137 8.30 13.34 12.93
C GLU A 137 8.34 11.80 12.85
N LYS A 138 7.18 11.15 12.92
CA LYS A 138 7.06 9.69 12.80
C LYS A 138 7.55 9.17 11.44
N LEU A 139 7.32 9.90 10.36
CA LEU A 139 7.78 9.52 9.03
C LEU A 139 9.31 9.60 8.93
N LEU A 140 9.90 10.67 9.47
CA LEU A 140 11.36 10.84 9.53
C LEU A 140 12.03 9.78 10.41
N GLU A 141 11.44 9.41 11.54
CA GLU A 141 11.93 8.31 12.38
C GLU A 141 12.00 6.99 11.62
N LYS A 142 11.02 6.74 10.75
CA LYS A 142 10.91 5.47 10.02
C LYS A 142 12.03 5.23 9.01
N VAL A 143 12.67 6.29 8.52
CA VAL A 143 13.73 6.23 7.49
C VAL A 143 15.13 6.46 8.06
N LYS A 144 15.26 6.61 9.39
CA LYS A 144 16.55 6.78 10.09
C LYS A 144 17.27 5.46 10.42
N TYR A 145 16.62 4.32 10.19
CA TYR A 145 17.12 2.98 10.53
C TYR A 145 17.50 2.19 9.28
#